data_AF-A0A1G0M530-F1
#
_entry.id   AF-A0A1G0M530-F1
#
_cell.length_a   1.000
_cell.length_b   1.000
_cell.length_c   1.000
_cell.angle_alpha   90.00
_cell.angle_beta   90.00
_cell.angle_gamma   90.00
#
_symmetry.space_group_name_H-M   'P 1'
#
loop_
_entity.id
_entity.type
_entity.pdbx_description
1 polymer ?
#
loop_
_entity_poly.entity_id
_entity_poly.type
_entity_poly.pdbx_seq_one_letter_code
_entity_poly.pdbx_strand_id
1 'polypeptide(L)'
;MKKISLWILLALLSVLAGCATPPARCTSPEDNPRHHYLRGMEALEVLKVDLALEKFDRTLYCEEQFSAAYSGRAIALSLKSRGQSDANFKAIEVERVMENLEKARKTAETDNDRFEYQVAVMRVNTVIKADEWLAGTEEAYREAMNQKVDEKLLDYYQGQEAATYFMGLAYLEAYEFRKAEDKFRDTLGVRKDGKWNEPADRAWKKTTKIVRAMGGITVGDVGKKIAVKESVNRGDFAALLIDEMKLDKLFAGRIPVKSQLNRMQAEFTPADILNHHFKDEILTMMKWKVRGLEPKFDETTKAYLFKPGDVVSRGEMAFILEDVLIKLTGDEKLATAFFGQERSPFPDVKPTSPFYNAVLNMTTRNIMEGELSGEFRISEPADGAEAILAVRMLRQRINIY
;
A
#
# COMPACT_ATOMS: atom_id res chain seq x y z
N MET A 1 -55.63 -55.84 -25.18
CA MET A 1 -54.63 -55.46 -26.21
C MET A 1 -54.42 -53.94 -26.35
N LYS A 2 -55.47 -53.09 -26.38
CA LYS A 2 -55.31 -51.62 -26.53
C LYS A 2 -54.55 -50.91 -25.39
N LYS A 3 -54.65 -51.38 -24.13
CA LYS A 3 -53.96 -50.76 -22.99
C LYS A 3 -52.45 -51.04 -22.95
N ILE A 4 -52.02 -52.24 -23.37
CA ILE A 4 -50.59 -52.62 -23.42
C ILE A 4 -49.86 -51.84 -24.53
N SER A 5 -50.54 -51.61 -25.66
CA SER A 5 -50.01 -50.76 -26.75
C SER A 5 -49.81 -49.31 -26.33
N LEU A 6 -50.61 -48.78 -25.40
CA LEU A 6 -50.48 -47.41 -24.91
C LEU A 6 -49.29 -47.24 -23.97
N TRP A 7 -49.02 -48.22 -23.11
CA TRP A 7 -47.87 -48.22 -22.20
C TRP A 7 -46.55 -48.43 -22.93
N ILE A 8 -46.52 -49.25 -23.98
CA ILE A 8 -45.35 -49.42 -24.84
C ILE A 8 -45.06 -48.14 -25.63
N LEU A 9 -46.08 -47.43 -26.10
CA LEU A 9 -45.91 -46.13 -26.78
C LEU A 9 -45.39 -45.04 -25.82
N LEU A 10 -45.88 -45.01 -24.57
CA LEU A 10 -45.42 -44.07 -23.55
C LEU A 10 -43.97 -44.34 -23.12
N ALA A 11 -43.60 -45.62 -22.99
CA ALA A 11 -42.23 -46.03 -22.67
C ALA A 11 -41.24 -45.78 -23.82
N LEU A 12 -41.70 -45.81 -25.08
CA LEU A 12 -40.89 -45.42 -26.24
C LEU A 12 -40.68 -43.90 -26.32
N LEU A 13 -41.67 -43.11 -25.90
CA LEU A 13 -41.61 -41.64 -25.86
C LEU A 13 -40.66 -41.12 -24.76
N SER A 14 -40.51 -41.82 -23.64
CA SER A 14 -39.53 -41.45 -22.60
C SER A 14 -38.07 -41.73 -22.96
N VAL A 15 -37.80 -42.59 -23.96
CA VAL A 15 -36.44 -42.84 -24.47
C VAL A 15 -36.02 -41.78 -25.51
N LEU A 16 -36.97 -41.05 -26.09
CA LEU A 16 -36.70 -39.92 -27.00
C LEU A 16 -36.51 -38.58 -26.28
N ALA A 17 -36.76 -38.51 -24.97
CA ALA A 17 -36.26 -37.44 -24.11
C ALA A 17 -34.77 -37.66 -23.77
N GLY A 18 -33.97 -37.95 -24.80
CA GLY A 18 -32.51 -37.92 -24.68
C GLY A 18 -32.07 -36.52 -24.29
N CYS A 19 -31.16 -36.41 -23.32
CA CYS A 19 -30.57 -35.16 -22.87
C CYS A 19 -30.10 -34.33 -24.07
N ALA A 20 -30.84 -33.28 -24.43
CA ALA A 20 -30.35 -32.28 -25.37
C ALA A 20 -29.16 -31.61 -24.68
N THR A 21 -27.96 -31.85 -25.18
CA THR A 21 -26.77 -31.12 -24.73
C THR A 21 -27.05 -29.63 -24.90
N PRO A 22 -26.86 -28.80 -23.86
CA PRO A 22 -27.05 -27.37 -23.98
C PRO A 22 -26.31 -26.83 -25.21
N PRO A 23 -26.88 -25.85 -25.93
CA PRO A 23 -26.20 -25.27 -27.08
C PRO A 23 -24.83 -24.75 -26.65
N ALA A 24 -23.79 -25.06 -27.44
CA ALA A 24 -22.45 -24.57 -27.18
C ALA A 24 -22.47 -23.03 -27.17
N ARG A 25 -22.09 -22.44 -26.03
CA ARG A 25 -21.96 -20.99 -25.85
C ARG A 25 -20.51 -20.62 -26.18
N CYS A 26 -20.31 -19.42 -26.73
CA CYS A 26 -18.97 -18.85 -26.91
C CYS A 26 -18.03 -19.74 -27.75
N THR A 27 -18.34 -19.83 -29.05
CA THR A 27 -17.68 -20.76 -29.98
C THR A 27 -16.64 -20.11 -30.89
N SER A 28 -16.32 -18.82 -30.70
CA SER A 28 -15.33 -18.12 -31.53
C SER A 28 -13.98 -18.00 -30.81
N PRO A 29 -12.86 -17.83 -31.53
CA PRO A 29 -11.55 -17.65 -30.90
C PRO A 29 -11.47 -16.47 -29.93
N GLU A 30 -12.25 -15.40 -30.14
CA GLU A 30 -12.28 -14.22 -29.26
C GLU A 30 -13.43 -14.27 -28.24
N ASP A 31 -14.42 -15.12 -28.45
CA ASP A 31 -15.53 -15.36 -27.54
C ASP A 31 -15.40 -16.77 -26.98
N ASN A 32 -14.48 -16.96 -26.03
CA ASN A 32 -14.26 -18.21 -25.32
C ASN A 32 -13.92 -17.92 -23.83
N PRO A 33 -14.16 -18.87 -22.91
CA PRO A 33 -14.04 -18.62 -21.47
C PRO A 33 -12.62 -18.21 -21.04
N ARG A 34 -11.57 -18.85 -21.55
CA ARG A 34 -10.16 -18.52 -21.21
C ARG A 34 -9.78 -17.11 -21.63
N HIS A 35 -10.23 -16.68 -22.82
CA HIS A 35 -9.98 -15.33 -23.30
C HIS A 35 -10.67 -14.29 -22.40
N HIS A 36 -11.95 -14.48 -22.09
CA HIS A 36 -12.68 -13.57 -21.21
C HIS A 36 -12.07 -13.54 -19.80
N TYR A 37 -11.68 -14.69 -19.24
CA TYR A 37 -10.98 -14.75 -17.97
C TYR A 37 -9.70 -13.91 -17.97
N LEU A 38 -8.84 -14.11 -18.96
CA LEU A 38 -7.59 -13.34 -19.10
C LEU A 38 -7.87 -11.83 -19.19
N ARG A 39 -8.83 -11.42 -20.02
CA ARG A 39 -9.24 -10.01 -20.14
C ARG A 39 -9.77 -9.45 -18.83
N GLY A 40 -10.50 -10.25 -18.07
CA GLY A 40 -10.97 -9.87 -16.73
C GLY A 40 -9.81 -9.63 -15.77
N MET A 41 -8.80 -10.50 -15.78
CA MET A 41 -7.63 -10.34 -14.93
C MET A 41 -6.74 -9.16 -15.35
N GLU A 42 -6.54 -8.93 -16.66
CA GLU A 42 -5.86 -7.73 -17.18
C GLU A 42 -6.59 -6.43 -16.78
N ALA A 43 -7.94 -6.45 -16.80
CA ALA A 43 -8.72 -5.31 -16.32
C ALA A 43 -8.51 -5.05 -14.82
N LEU A 44 -8.33 -6.10 -14.01
CA LEU A 44 -8.00 -5.96 -12.59
C LEU A 44 -6.62 -5.34 -12.34
N GLU A 45 -5.61 -5.64 -13.18
CA GLU A 45 -4.25 -5.07 -13.05
C GLU A 45 -4.26 -3.53 -13.12
N VAL A 46 -5.18 -2.97 -13.91
CA VAL A 46 -5.38 -1.52 -14.07
C VAL A 46 -6.60 -0.99 -13.30
N LEU A 47 -7.09 -1.75 -12.32
CA LEU A 47 -8.21 -1.40 -11.42
C LEU A 47 -9.53 -1.06 -12.11
N LYS A 48 -9.77 -1.57 -13.33
CA LYS A 48 -11.07 -1.46 -14.03
C LYS A 48 -12.02 -2.56 -13.54
N VAL A 49 -12.45 -2.42 -12.28
CA VAL A 49 -13.20 -3.46 -11.54
C VAL A 49 -14.52 -3.86 -12.22
N ASP A 50 -15.31 -2.91 -12.69
CA ASP A 50 -16.60 -3.23 -13.34
C ASP A 50 -16.42 -3.96 -14.68
N LEU A 51 -15.40 -3.59 -15.45
CA LEU A 51 -15.03 -4.32 -16.68
C LEU A 51 -14.57 -5.74 -16.36
N ALA A 52 -13.77 -5.92 -15.30
CA ALA A 52 -13.35 -7.25 -14.88
C ALA A 52 -14.55 -8.14 -14.53
N LEU A 53 -15.52 -7.61 -13.77
CA LEU A 53 -16.76 -8.31 -13.43
C LEU A 53 -17.54 -8.73 -14.69
N GLU A 54 -17.71 -7.83 -15.66
CA GLU A 54 -18.36 -8.16 -16.94
C GLU A 54 -17.67 -9.33 -17.65
N LYS A 55 -16.33 -9.34 -17.68
CA LYS A 55 -15.56 -10.41 -18.33
C LYS A 55 -15.63 -11.74 -17.58
N PHE A 56 -15.62 -11.73 -16.25
CA PHE A 56 -15.84 -12.95 -15.49
C PHE A 56 -17.28 -13.47 -15.62
N ASP A 57 -18.28 -12.59 -15.64
CA ASP A 57 -19.67 -12.96 -15.90
C ASP A 57 -19.83 -13.58 -17.29
N ARG A 58 -19.14 -13.03 -18.31
CA ARG A 58 -19.10 -13.64 -19.64
C ARG A 58 -18.42 -15.00 -19.62
N THR A 59 -17.31 -15.15 -18.88
CA THR A 59 -16.62 -16.44 -18.71
C THR A 59 -17.57 -17.50 -18.15
N LEU A 60 -18.27 -17.17 -17.06
CA LEU A 60 -19.21 -18.08 -16.40
C LEU A 60 -20.47 -18.33 -17.23
N TYR A 61 -20.88 -17.38 -18.07
CA TYR A 61 -21.93 -17.62 -19.06
C TYR A 61 -21.49 -18.68 -20.07
N CYS A 62 -20.25 -18.62 -20.55
CA CYS A 62 -19.68 -19.59 -21.49
C CYS A 62 -19.47 -20.97 -20.83
N GLU A 63 -18.95 -21.00 -19.60
CA GLU A 63 -18.61 -22.20 -18.85
C GLU A 63 -18.89 -22.02 -17.35
N GLU A 64 -20.01 -22.57 -16.88
CA GLU A 64 -20.51 -22.34 -15.52
C GLU A 64 -19.63 -22.96 -14.42
N GLN A 65 -18.78 -23.94 -14.77
CA GLN A 65 -17.83 -24.63 -13.88
C GLN A 65 -16.42 -24.03 -13.92
N PHE A 66 -16.22 -22.87 -14.57
CA PHE A 66 -14.90 -22.25 -14.70
C PHE A 66 -14.44 -21.63 -13.35
N SER A 67 -13.73 -22.44 -12.54
CA SER A 67 -13.31 -22.09 -11.18
C SER A 67 -12.61 -20.74 -11.07
N ALA A 68 -11.64 -20.48 -11.95
CA ALA A 68 -10.84 -19.27 -11.90
C ALA A 68 -11.67 -17.98 -12.14
N ALA A 69 -12.82 -18.06 -12.82
CA ALA A 69 -13.70 -16.92 -13.02
C ALA A 69 -14.45 -16.55 -11.74
N TYR A 70 -14.88 -17.52 -10.92
CA TYR A 70 -15.41 -17.24 -9.58
C TYR A 70 -14.34 -16.61 -8.68
N SER A 71 -13.10 -17.12 -8.73
CA SER A 71 -11.93 -16.50 -8.09
C SER A 71 -11.73 -15.04 -8.51
N GLY A 72 -11.79 -14.78 -9.82
CA GLY A 72 -11.70 -13.44 -10.40
C GLY A 72 -12.78 -12.50 -9.89
N ARG A 73 -14.05 -12.96 -9.83
CA ARG A 73 -15.16 -12.19 -9.26
C ARG A 73 -14.96 -11.89 -7.78
N ALA A 74 -14.51 -12.86 -6.99
CA ALA A 74 -14.22 -12.64 -5.58
C ALA A 74 -13.17 -11.53 -5.38
N ILE A 75 -12.09 -11.55 -6.17
CA ILE A 75 -11.07 -10.50 -6.15
C ILE A 75 -11.69 -9.14 -6.54
N ALA A 76 -12.42 -9.09 -7.66
CA ALA A 76 -13.03 -7.86 -8.16
C ALA A 76 -14.00 -7.24 -7.14
N LEU A 77 -14.88 -8.06 -6.55
CA LEU A 77 -15.82 -7.62 -5.51
C LEU A 77 -15.10 -7.17 -4.24
N SER A 78 -14.02 -7.84 -3.84
CA SER A 78 -13.23 -7.40 -2.68
C SER A 78 -12.65 -5.99 -2.89
N LEU A 79 -12.14 -5.70 -4.08
CA LEU A 79 -11.64 -4.37 -4.45
C LEU A 79 -12.77 -3.34 -4.46
N LYS A 80 -13.96 -3.70 -4.95
CA LYS A 80 -15.15 -2.84 -4.90
C LYS A 80 -15.56 -2.50 -3.47
N SER A 81 -15.50 -3.46 -2.54
CA SER A 81 -15.84 -3.21 -1.14
C SER A 81 -14.86 -2.29 -0.41
N ARG A 82 -13.61 -2.18 -0.87
CA ARG A 82 -12.59 -1.32 -0.24
C ARG A 82 -12.97 0.16 -0.29
N GLY A 83 -13.71 0.57 -1.32
CA GLY A 83 -14.19 1.95 -1.50
C GLY A 83 -15.51 2.27 -0.78
N GLN A 84 -16.15 1.29 -0.14
CA GLN A 84 -17.46 1.46 0.48
C GLN A 84 -17.32 1.92 1.95
N SER A 85 -17.87 3.09 2.26
CA SER A 85 -17.85 3.66 3.61
C SER A 85 -19.01 3.16 4.50
N ASP A 86 -20.12 2.73 3.90
CA ASP A 86 -21.25 2.19 4.65
C ASP A 86 -21.01 0.74 5.08
N ALA A 87 -21.12 0.49 6.39
CA ALA A 87 -20.81 -0.80 6.99
C ALA A 87 -21.77 -1.93 6.53
N ASN A 88 -23.05 -1.63 6.30
CA ASN A 88 -24.04 -2.62 5.87
C ASN A 88 -23.79 -3.01 4.41
N PHE A 89 -23.55 -2.03 3.53
CA PHE A 89 -23.18 -2.32 2.15
C PHE A 89 -21.86 -3.08 2.07
N LYS A 90 -20.87 -2.72 2.91
CA LYS A 90 -19.60 -3.46 2.98
C LYS A 90 -19.81 -4.91 3.39
N ALA A 91 -20.66 -5.19 4.38
CA ALA A 91 -20.95 -6.55 4.83
C ALA A 91 -21.59 -7.41 3.73
N ILE A 92 -22.56 -6.86 2.99
CA ILE A 92 -23.22 -7.54 1.86
C ILE A 92 -22.21 -7.85 0.74
N GLU A 93 -21.31 -6.92 0.42
CA GLU A 93 -20.28 -7.18 -0.58
C GLU A 93 -19.28 -8.25 -0.11
N VAL A 94 -18.90 -8.26 1.17
CA VAL A 94 -18.07 -9.31 1.74
C VAL A 94 -18.75 -10.68 1.67
N GLU A 95 -20.05 -10.78 1.93
CA GLU A 95 -20.80 -12.03 1.77
C GLU A 95 -20.72 -12.55 0.33
N ARG A 96 -20.94 -11.68 -0.66
CA ARG A 96 -20.81 -12.03 -2.09
C ARG A 96 -19.40 -12.46 -2.47
N VAL A 97 -18.37 -11.85 -1.88
CA VAL A 97 -16.97 -12.26 -2.06
C VAL A 97 -16.79 -13.71 -1.58
N MET A 98 -17.26 -14.02 -0.37
CA MET A 98 -17.15 -15.35 0.22
C MET A 98 -17.96 -16.40 -0.55
N GLU A 99 -19.15 -16.06 -1.04
CA GLU A 99 -19.93 -16.94 -1.92
C GLU A 99 -19.18 -17.29 -3.22
N ASN A 100 -18.48 -16.33 -3.81
CA ASN A 100 -17.69 -16.58 -5.02
C ASN A 100 -16.45 -17.42 -4.72
N LEU A 101 -15.76 -17.19 -3.60
CA LEU A 101 -14.66 -18.07 -3.17
C LEU A 101 -15.15 -19.51 -2.93
N GLU A 102 -16.30 -19.68 -2.29
CA GLU A 102 -16.87 -21.01 -2.05
C GLU A 102 -17.27 -21.71 -3.35
N LYS A 103 -17.80 -20.98 -4.33
CA LYS A 103 -18.06 -21.52 -5.67
C LYS A 103 -16.76 -21.93 -6.37
N ALA A 104 -15.75 -21.06 -6.38
CA ALA A 104 -14.43 -21.36 -6.94
C ALA A 104 -13.85 -22.64 -6.32
N ARG A 105 -13.89 -22.75 -4.99
CA ARG A 105 -13.43 -23.94 -4.26
C ARG A 105 -14.16 -25.21 -4.68
N LYS A 106 -15.49 -25.15 -4.83
CA LYS A 106 -16.32 -26.31 -5.21
C LYS A 106 -16.09 -26.76 -6.65
N THR A 107 -15.80 -25.82 -7.54
CA THR A 107 -15.55 -26.08 -8.96
C THR A 107 -14.07 -26.35 -9.27
N ALA A 108 -13.18 -26.30 -8.27
CA ALA A 108 -11.74 -26.51 -8.46
C ALA A 108 -11.40 -28.01 -8.52
N GLU A 109 -11.28 -28.55 -9.73
CA GLU A 109 -11.05 -29.98 -9.95
C GLU A 109 -9.56 -30.33 -10.10
N THR A 110 -8.78 -29.45 -10.72
CA THR A 110 -7.36 -29.67 -11.02
C THR A 110 -6.42 -28.99 -10.01
N ASP A 111 -5.13 -29.38 -10.02
CA ASP A 111 -4.09 -28.71 -9.24
C ASP A 111 -3.94 -27.23 -9.67
N ASN A 112 -4.14 -26.93 -10.96
CA ASN A 112 -4.16 -25.57 -11.48
C ASN A 112 -5.34 -24.77 -10.92
N ASP A 113 -6.56 -25.32 -10.92
CA ASP A 113 -7.73 -24.63 -10.36
C ASP A 113 -7.56 -24.36 -8.87
N ARG A 114 -7.03 -25.34 -8.14
CA ARG A 114 -6.73 -25.20 -6.71
C ARG A 114 -5.68 -24.13 -6.46
N PHE A 115 -4.63 -24.07 -7.27
CA PHE A 115 -3.62 -23.03 -7.18
C PHE A 115 -4.24 -21.64 -7.41
N GLU A 116 -5.00 -21.45 -8.48
CA GLU A 116 -5.62 -20.15 -8.80
C GLU A 116 -6.64 -19.73 -7.73
N TYR A 117 -7.40 -20.69 -7.18
CA TYR A 117 -8.26 -20.48 -6.04
C TYR A 117 -7.48 -19.98 -4.81
N GLN A 118 -6.40 -20.65 -4.43
CA GLN A 118 -5.62 -20.26 -3.26
C GLN A 118 -4.98 -18.87 -3.44
N VAL A 119 -4.46 -18.55 -4.64
CA VAL A 119 -3.95 -17.20 -4.92
C VAL A 119 -5.08 -16.15 -4.83
N ALA A 120 -6.30 -16.49 -5.24
CA ALA A 120 -7.45 -15.61 -5.07
C ALA A 120 -7.81 -15.40 -3.59
N VAL A 121 -7.78 -16.44 -2.75
CA VAL A 121 -7.94 -16.33 -1.29
C VAL A 121 -6.91 -15.36 -0.71
N MET A 122 -5.63 -15.49 -1.08
CA MET A 122 -4.58 -14.58 -0.61
C MET A 122 -4.88 -13.12 -0.96
N ARG A 123 -5.29 -12.87 -2.21
CA ARG A 123 -5.62 -11.53 -2.71
C ARG A 123 -6.84 -10.96 -2.00
N VAL A 124 -7.89 -11.75 -1.82
CA VAL A 124 -9.11 -11.35 -1.12
C VAL A 124 -8.82 -11.04 0.35
N ASN A 125 -8.12 -11.92 1.06
CA ASN A 125 -7.78 -11.73 2.47
C ASN A 125 -6.96 -10.45 2.69
N THR A 126 -6.01 -10.17 1.80
CA THR A 126 -5.19 -8.95 1.84
C THR A 126 -6.01 -7.67 1.67
N VAL A 127 -7.12 -7.73 0.92
CA VAL A 127 -8.01 -6.58 0.69
C VAL A 127 -9.04 -6.42 1.80
N ILE A 128 -9.73 -7.50 2.16
CA ILE A 128 -10.83 -7.48 3.15
C ILE A 128 -10.30 -7.32 4.57
N LYS A 129 -9.15 -7.95 4.88
CA LYS A 129 -8.52 -7.96 6.20
C LYS A 129 -9.49 -8.30 7.32
N ALA A 130 -10.26 -9.38 7.14
CA ALA A 130 -11.09 -9.97 8.19
C ALA A 130 -10.23 -10.50 9.37
N ASP A 131 -10.87 -11.03 10.40
CA ASP A 131 -10.14 -11.62 11.54
C ASP A 131 -9.16 -12.70 11.06
N GLU A 132 -7.96 -12.68 11.62
CA GLU A 132 -6.86 -13.61 11.30
C GLU A 132 -6.47 -13.66 9.80
N TRP A 133 -6.79 -12.61 9.02
CA TRP A 133 -6.57 -12.58 7.57
C TRP A 133 -5.15 -12.96 7.15
N LEU A 134 -4.13 -12.57 7.91
CA LEU A 134 -2.74 -12.86 7.58
C LEU A 134 -2.45 -14.36 7.74
N ALA A 135 -2.93 -14.98 8.83
CA ALA A 135 -2.77 -16.42 9.05
C ALA A 135 -3.50 -17.22 7.97
N GLY A 136 -4.73 -16.83 7.62
CA GLY A 136 -5.46 -17.43 6.50
C GLY A 136 -4.76 -17.23 5.14
N THR A 137 -4.04 -16.11 4.97
CA THR A 137 -3.22 -15.87 3.76
C THR A 137 -1.96 -16.74 3.74
N GLU A 138 -1.30 -16.93 4.87
CA GLU A 138 -0.15 -17.83 5.01
C GLU A 138 -0.54 -19.29 4.75
N GLU A 139 -1.72 -19.71 5.23
CA GLU A 139 -2.28 -21.04 4.93
C GLU A 139 -2.57 -21.21 3.44
N ALA A 140 -3.27 -20.26 2.82
CA ALA A 140 -3.55 -20.28 1.38
C ALA A 140 -2.25 -20.33 0.56
N TYR A 141 -1.23 -19.56 0.94
CA TYR A 141 0.10 -19.61 0.32
C TYR A 141 0.70 -21.02 0.42
N ARG A 142 0.69 -21.65 1.59
CA ARG A 142 1.21 -23.02 1.77
C ARG A 142 0.44 -24.01 0.88
N GLU A 143 -0.88 -23.93 0.83
CA GLU A 143 -1.70 -24.79 -0.02
C GLU A 143 -1.43 -24.57 -1.52
N ALA A 144 -1.23 -23.33 -1.95
CA ALA A 144 -0.82 -23.00 -3.32
C ALA A 144 0.54 -23.61 -3.66
N MET A 145 1.50 -23.55 -2.74
CA MET A 145 2.84 -24.12 -2.94
C MET A 145 2.86 -25.66 -2.99
N ASN A 146 1.82 -26.32 -2.48
CA ASN A 146 1.69 -27.78 -2.49
C ASN A 146 1.11 -28.36 -3.80
N GLN A 147 0.55 -27.52 -4.67
CA GLN A 147 -0.06 -27.98 -5.94
C GLN A 147 1.01 -28.31 -6.99
N LYS A 148 0.77 -29.33 -7.84
CA LYS A 148 1.63 -29.64 -8.99
C LYS A 148 1.11 -28.92 -10.23
N VAL A 149 1.46 -27.64 -10.32
CA VAL A 149 0.98 -26.73 -11.36
C VAL A 149 1.61 -27.05 -12.73
N ASP A 150 0.79 -27.16 -13.78
CA ASP A 150 1.27 -27.02 -15.16
C ASP A 150 1.15 -25.55 -15.59
N GLU A 151 2.28 -24.84 -15.64
CA GLU A 151 2.30 -23.41 -15.94
C GLU A 151 1.73 -23.05 -17.31
N LYS A 152 1.73 -23.99 -18.27
CA LYS A 152 1.15 -23.76 -19.61
C LYS A 152 -0.36 -23.61 -19.59
N LEU A 153 -1.00 -24.06 -18.51
CA LEU A 153 -2.45 -23.97 -18.31
C LEU A 153 -2.84 -22.75 -17.45
N LEU A 154 -1.88 -22.00 -16.92
CA LEU A 154 -2.15 -20.76 -16.19
C LEU A 154 -2.21 -19.56 -17.14
N ASP A 155 -3.42 -19.19 -17.57
CA ASP A 155 -3.64 -18.10 -18.53
C ASP A 155 -3.08 -16.75 -18.02
N TYR A 156 -3.30 -16.46 -16.73
CA TYR A 156 -2.91 -15.18 -16.14
C TYR A 156 -1.66 -15.26 -15.26
N TYR A 157 -1.60 -16.23 -14.33
CA TYR A 157 -0.55 -16.24 -13.31
C TYR A 157 0.82 -16.70 -13.84
N GLN A 158 0.87 -17.49 -14.92
CA GLN A 158 2.08 -17.87 -15.67
C GLN A 158 3.24 -18.51 -14.88
N GLY A 159 3.02 -18.86 -13.62
CA GLY A 159 4.04 -19.48 -12.78
C GLY A 159 3.61 -19.53 -11.31
N GLN A 160 4.19 -20.49 -10.58
CA GLN A 160 3.92 -20.67 -9.15
C GLN A 160 4.44 -19.50 -8.31
N GLU A 161 5.45 -18.76 -8.81
CA GLU A 161 5.99 -17.56 -8.16
C GLU A 161 4.95 -16.44 -7.95
N ALA A 162 3.82 -16.48 -8.67
CA ALA A 162 2.70 -15.58 -8.43
C ALA A 162 2.22 -15.63 -6.97
N ALA A 163 2.12 -16.82 -6.38
CA ALA A 163 1.73 -16.99 -4.99
C ALA A 163 2.75 -16.33 -4.05
N THR A 164 4.04 -16.50 -4.33
CA THR A 164 5.12 -15.88 -3.54
C THR A 164 5.05 -14.35 -3.61
N TYR A 165 4.79 -13.79 -4.79
CA TYR A 165 4.59 -12.35 -4.97
C TYR A 165 3.41 -11.81 -4.15
N PHE A 166 2.24 -12.45 -4.25
CA PHE A 166 1.06 -12.02 -3.49
C PHE A 166 1.23 -12.20 -1.98
N MET A 167 2.01 -13.20 -1.52
CA MET A 167 2.39 -13.32 -0.11
C MET A 167 3.27 -12.16 0.33
N GLY A 168 4.20 -11.71 -0.52
CA GLY A 168 4.99 -10.51 -0.26
C GLY A 168 4.13 -9.26 -0.09
N LEU A 169 3.12 -9.09 -0.95
CA LEU A 169 2.15 -8.00 -0.81
C LEU A 169 1.34 -8.10 0.49
N ALA A 170 0.90 -9.31 0.87
CA ALA A 170 0.20 -9.54 2.14
C ALA A 170 1.08 -9.15 3.35
N TYR A 171 2.34 -9.56 3.37
CA TYR A 171 3.26 -9.15 4.43
C TYR A 171 3.53 -7.64 4.45
N LEU A 172 3.62 -6.99 3.28
CA LEU A 172 3.77 -5.54 3.19
C LEU A 172 2.54 -4.83 3.81
N GLU A 173 1.34 -5.30 3.48
CA GLU A 173 0.06 -4.80 4.02
C GLU A 173 -0.15 -5.10 5.51
N ALA A 174 0.57 -6.09 6.05
CA ALA A 174 0.66 -6.40 7.47
C ALA A 174 1.79 -5.65 8.20
N TYR A 175 2.58 -4.83 7.49
CA TYR A 175 3.79 -4.18 7.99
C TYR A 175 4.89 -5.14 8.47
N GLU A 176 4.88 -6.38 7.98
CA GLU A 176 5.90 -7.40 8.19
C GLU A 176 7.03 -7.24 7.16
N PHE A 177 7.69 -6.07 7.17
CA PHE A 177 8.54 -5.62 6.05
C PHE A 177 9.68 -6.56 5.70
N ARG A 178 10.29 -7.22 6.69
CA ARG A 178 11.36 -8.21 6.42
C ARG A 178 10.81 -9.46 5.71
N LYS A 179 9.67 -9.98 6.16
CA LYS A 179 9.01 -11.10 5.50
C LYS A 179 8.57 -10.73 4.08
N ALA A 180 8.09 -9.49 3.88
CA ALA A 180 7.75 -8.96 2.57
C ALA A 180 8.98 -8.88 1.65
N GLU A 181 10.07 -8.28 2.13
CA GLU A 181 11.35 -8.17 1.41
C GLU A 181 11.86 -9.56 0.98
N ASP A 182 11.84 -10.54 1.90
CA ASP A 182 12.25 -11.90 1.61
C ASP A 182 11.37 -12.54 0.52
N LYS A 183 10.04 -12.36 0.56
CA LYS A 183 9.13 -12.92 -0.45
C LYS A 183 9.29 -12.28 -1.82
N PHE A 184 9.54 -10.97 -1.90
CA PHE A 184 9.84 -10.34 -3.18
C PHE A 184 11.19 -10.81 -3.74
N ARG A 185 12.21 -10.97 -2.89
CA ARG A 185 13.49 -11.58 -3.29
C ARG A 185 13.31 -13.02 -3.78
N ASP A 186 12.52 -13.82 -3.06
CA ASP A 186 12.21 -15.20 -3.46
C ASP A 186 11.57 -15.22 -4.85
N THR A 187 10.60 -14.33 -5.11
CA THR A 187 9.93 -14.19 -6.43
C THR A 187 10.95 -13.90 -7.54
N LEU A 188 11.82 -12.91 -7.34
CA LEU A 188 12.88 -12.52 -8.30
C LEU A 188 13.91 -13.64 -8.53
N GLY A 189 14.07 -14.53 -7.57
CA GLY A 189 15.00 -15.66 -7.64
C GLY A 189 14.50 -16.84 -8.48
N VAL A 190 13.21 -16.90 -8.83
CA VAL A 190 12.61 -18.05 -9.53
C VAL A 190 12.99 -18.08 -11.02
N ARG A 191 12.80 -16.96 -11.73
CA ARG A 191 13.11 -16.84 -13.18
C ARG A 191 13.50 -15.41 -13.52
N LYS A 192 14.30 -15.19 -14.57
CA LYS A 192 14.84 -13.86 -14.91
C LYS A 192 13.83 -12.91 -15.57
N ASP A 193 12.89 -13.43 -16.36
CA ASP A 193 11.96 -12.64 -17.17
C ASP A 193 10.49 -13.08 -16.99
N GLY A 194 10.10 -13.40 -15.75
CA GLY A 194 8.73 -13.77 -15.40
C GLY A 194 7.79 -12.58 -15.30
N LYS A 195 6.49 -12.79 -15.54
CA LYS A 195 5.42 -11.77 -15.42
C LYS A 195 5.49 -10.98 -14.11
N TRP A 196 5.88 -11.64 -13.01
CA TRP A 196 5.90 -11.06 -11.67
C TRP A 196 7.21 -10.36 -11.29
N ASN A 197 8.25 -10.40 -12.14
CA ASN A 197 9.55 -9.83 -11.79
C ASN A 197 9.52 -8.31 -11.68
N GLU A 198 8.97 -7.61 -12.65
CA GLU A 198 8.93 -6.14 -12.62
C GLU A 198 8.09 -5.62 -11.43
N PRO A 199 6.88 -6.14 -11.15
CA PRO A 199 6.16 -5.81 -9.93
C PRO A 199 6.92 -6.16 -8.64
N ALA A 200 7.56 -7.34 -8.58
CA ALA A 200 8.32 -7.77 -7.41
C ALA A 200 9.57 -6.91 -7.18
N ASP A 201 10.29 -6.50 -8.22
CA ASP A 201 11.48 -5.62 -8.09
C ASP A 201 11.10 -4.25 -7.53
N ARG A 202 10.00 -3.65 -8.02
CA ARG A 202 9.47 -2.40 -7.45
C ARG A 202 9.12 -2.56 -5.98
N ALA A 203 8.39 -3.62 -5.64
CA ALA A 203 7.98 -3.88 -4.27
C ALA A 203 9.18 -4.19 -3.36
N TRP A 204 10.16 -4.95 -3.86
CA TRP A 204 11.42 -5.26 -3.17
C TRP A 204 12.18 -3.98 -2.86
N LYS A 205 12.46 -3.13 -3.85
CA LYS A 205 13.13 -1.83 -3.67
C LYS A 205 12.46 -0.97 -2.59
N LYS A 206 11.13 -0.88 -2.64
CA LYS A 206 10.34 -0.17 -1.63
C LYS A 206 10.51 -0.77 -0.24
N THR A 207 10.34 -2.09 -0.09
CA THR A 207 10.50 -2.77 1.20
C THR A 207 11.91 -2.69 1.76
N THR A 208 12.95 -2.84 0.93
CA THR A 208 14.34 -2.69 1.33
C THR A 208 14.62 -1.28 1.84
N LYS A 209 14.07 -0.24 1.18
CA LYS A 209 14.16 1.15 1.66
C LYS A 209 13.55 1.29 3.05
N ILE A 210 12.37 0.72 3.27
CA ILE A 210 11.68 0.72 4.58
C ILE A 210 12.51 -0.02 5.64
N VAL A 211 12.96 -1.25 5.36
CA VAL A 211 13.77 -2.06 6.29
C VAL A 211 15.07 -1.34 6.67
N ARG A 212 15.72 -0.68 5.70
CA ARG A 212 16.91 0.14 5.95
C ARG A 212 16.59 1.36 6.81
N ALA A 213 15.48 2.05 6.56
CA ALA A 213 15.03 3.19 7.36
C ALA A 213 14.74 2.81 8.82
N MET A 214 14.19 1.62 9.05
CA MET A 214 13.86 1.10 10.37
C MET A 214 15.04 0.40 11.08
N GLY A 215 16.17 0.21 10.39
CA GLY A 215 17.33 -0.49 10.94
C GLY A 215 17.80 0.08 12.28
N GLY A 216 17.91 -0.79 13.29
CA GLY A 216 18.43 -0.43 14.61
C GLY A 216 17.48 0.35 15.53
N ILE A 217 16.22 0.55 15.12
CA ILE A 217 15.19 1.19 15.96
C ILE A 217 13.89 0.38 15.96
N THR A 218 13.19 0.40 17.09
CA THR A 218 11.79 -0.03 17.14
C THR A 218 10.93 1.13 16.69
N VAL A 219 10.23 0.96 15.58
CA VAL A 219 9.27 1.94 15.06
C VAL A 219 7.86 1.53 15.51
N GLY A 220 7.08 2.49 16.00
CA GLY A 220 5.70 2.27 16.43
C GLY A 220 4.77 1.96 15.25
N ASP A 221 3.53 1.56 15.54
CA ASP A 221 2.55 1.23 14.50
C ASP A 221 2.22 2.43 13.60
N VAL A 222 2.27 3.65 14.14
CA VAL A 222 2.12 4.89 13.38
C VAL A 222 3.26 5.04 12.38
N GLY A 223 4.51 4.92 12.82
CA GLY A 223 5.66 4.96 11.91
C GLY A 223 5.61 3.87 10.84
N LYS A 224 5.19 2.64 11.16
CA LYS A 224 5.00 1.58 10.15
C LYS A 224 3.96 1.95 9.08
N LYS A 225 2.82 2.52 9.49
CA LYS A 225 1.77 3.00 8.57
C LYS A 225 2.27 4.14 7.68
N ILE A 226 3.10 5.02 8.22
CA ILE A 226 3.69 6.12 7.46
C ILE A 226 4.75 5.57 6.48
N ALA A 227 5.56 4.58 6.88
CA ALA A 227 6.65 4.02 6.07
C ALA A 227 6.23 3.58 4.67
N VAL A 228 5.00 3.08 4.53
CA VAL A 228 4.48 2.56 3.26
C VAL A 228 3.87 3.64 2.35
N LYS A 229 3.73 4.88 2.81
CA LYS A 229 3.14 5.98 2.03
C LYS A 229 4.09 6.45 0.93
N GLU A 230 3.55 6.63 -0.27
CA GLU A 230 4.27 7.25 -1.40
C GLU A 230 4.57 8.73 -1.16
N SER A 231 3.73 9.41 -0.35
CA SER A 231 3.93 10.80 0.05
C SER A 231 3.49 10.98 1.50
N VAL A 232 4.36 11.59 2.31
CA VAL A 232 3.98 12.01 3.66
C VAL A 232 3.31 13.38 3.63
N ASN A 233 2.30 13.56 4.47
CA ASN A 233 1.68 14.85 4.70
C ASN A 233 2.19 15.51 5.99
N ARG A 234 1.81 16.77 6.22
CA ARG A 234 2.25 17.55 7.39
C ARG A 234 1.84 16.89 8.71
N GLY A 235 0.67 16.25 8.76
CA GLY A 235 0.21 15.50 9.93
C GLY A 235 1.08 14.27 10.20
N ASP A 236 1.38 13.49 9.17
CA ASP A 236 2.27 12.33 9.25
C ASP A 236 3.65 12.73 9.76
N PHE A 237 4.20 13.82 9.24
CA PHE A 237 5.54 14.27 9.63
C PHE A 237 5.58 14.79 11.08
N ALA A 238 4.54 15.50 11.52
CA ALA A 238 4.38 15.88 12.92
C ALA A 238 4.33 14.64 13.84
N ALA A 239 3.58 13.61 13.44
CA ALA A 239 3.53 12.35 14.17
C ALA A 239 4.88 11.65 14.22
N LEU A 240 5.65 11.59 13.12
CA LEU A 240 7.00 11.00 13.14
C LEU A 240 7.93 11.72 14.14
N LEU A 241 7.93 13.05 14.17
CA LEU A 241 8.77 13.82 15.08
C LEU A 241 8.38 13.61 16.55
N ILE A 242 7.09 13.51 16.85
CA ILE A 242 6.61 13.29 18.22
C ILE A 242 6.72 11.82 18.64
N ASP A 243 6.20 10.90 17.85
CA ASP A 243 6.04 9.51 18.25
C ASP A 243 7.33 8.70 18.10
N GLU A 244 8.12 8.94 17.06
CA GLU A 244 9.33 8.14 16.81
C GLU A 244 10.59 8.81 17.38
N MET A 245 10.67 10.14 17.29
CA MET A 245 11.81 10.91 17.81
C MET A 245 11.63 11.39 19.25
N LYS A 246 10.39 11.42 19.78
CA LYS A 246 10.07 11.95 21.12
C LYS A 246 10.51 13.42 21.28
N LEU A 247 10.27 14.21 20.24
CA LEU A 247 10.76 15.58 20.13
C LEU A 247 10.27 16.48 21.28
N ASP A 248 9.04 16.25 21.76
CA ASP A 248 8.48 16.92 22.93
C ASP A 248 9.37 16.80 24.18
N LYS A 249 9.86 15.59 24.45
CA LYS A 249 10.73 15.29 25.60
C LYS A 249 12.12 15.87 25.39
N LEU A 250 12.64 15.76 24.17
CA LEU A 250 13.95 16.30 23.82
C LEU A 250 14.00 17.82 23.99
N PHE A 251 12.99 18.55 23.49
CA PHE A 251 12.88 20.00 23.68
C PHE A 251 12.63 20.37 25.14
N ALA A 252 11.75 19.64 25.84
CA ALA A 252 11.48 19.91 27.25
C ALA A 252 12.76 19.78 28.11
N GLY A 253 13.63 18.80 27.81
CA GLY A 253 14.90 18.60 28.50
C GLY A 253 15.90 19.75 28.34
N ARG A 254 15.73 20.63 27.34
CA ARG A 254 16.59 21.80 27.11
C ARG A 254 16.15 23.04 27.88
N ILE A 255 14.94 23.07 28.44
CA ILE A 255 14.44 24.20 29.24
C ILE A 255 14.72 23.92 30.73
N PRO A 256 15.60 24.71 31.39
CA PRO A 256 15.97 24.45 32.79
C PRO A 256 14.81 24.68 33.78
N VAL A 257 13.86 25.53 33.41
CA VAL A 257 12.82 26.03 34.32
C VAL A 257 11.46 25.38 34.01
N LYS A 258 11.05 24.42 34.86
CA LYS A 258 9.76 23.69 34.69
C LYS A 258 8.53 24.59 34.65
N SER A 259 8.53 25.73 35.35
CA SER A 259 7.40 26.67 35.34
C SER A 259 7.24 27.39 33.99
N GLN A 260 8.31 27.54 33.21
CA GLN A 260 8.23 28.06 31.83
C GLN A 260 7.61 27.00 30.92
N LEU A 261 8.04 25.74 31.04
CA LEU A 261 7.50 24.63 30.27
C LEU A 261 5.98 24.46 30.44
N ASN A 262 5.48 24.60 31.66
CA ASN A 262 4.07 24.47 32.00
C ASN A 262 3.19 25.60 31.42
N ARG A 263 3.79 26.75 31.09
CA ARG A 263 3.09 27.88 30.48
C ARG A 263 3.10 27.82 28.95
N MET A 264 3.95 26.96 28.38
CA MET A 264 4.03 26.81 26.93
C MET A 264 2.87 25.95 26.42
N GLN A 265 2.08 26.56 25.55
CA GLN A 265 0.98 25.95 24.81
C GLN A 265 0.93 26.54 23.40
N ALA A 266 0.25 25.86 22.48
CA ALA A 266 -0.05 26.45 21.19
C ALA A 266 -0.91 27.72 21.39
N GLU A 267 -0.68 28.74 20.57
CA GLU A 267 -1.37 30.04 20.69
C GLU A 267 -2.88 29.91 20.43
N PHE A 268 -3.27 28.94 19.60
CA PHE A 268 -4.66 28.58 19.32
C PHE A 268 -4.72 27.14 18.78
N THR A 269 -5.93 26.61 18.64
CA THR A 269 -6.18 25.33 17.95
C THR A 269 -6.81 25.60 16.57
N PRO A 270 -6.13 25.25 15.46
CA PRO A 270 -6.68 25.38 14.11
C PRO A 270 -7.99 24.57 13.92
N ALA A 271 -8.94 25.13 13.18
CA ALA A 271 -10.24 24.49 12.99
C ALA A 271 -10.17 23.16 12.22
N ASP A 272 -9.20 23.04 11.31
CA ASP A 272 -8.99 21.87 10.45
C ASP A 272 -8.35 20.68 11.17
N ILE A 273 -7.94 20.83 12.43
CA ILE A 273 -7.36 19.74 13.22
C ILE A 273 -8.26 19.26 14.37
N LEU A 274 -9.43 19.88 14.58
CA LEU A 274 -10.28 19.60 15.74
C LEU A 274 -10.64 18.12 15.89
N ASN A 275 -10.90 17.44 14.77
CA ASN A 275 -11.24 16.02 14.67
C ASN A 275 -10.13 15.21 13.97
N HIS A 276 -8.92 15.77 13.85
CA HIS A 276 -7.81 15.07 13.21
C HIS A 276 -7.16 14.10 14.20
N HIS A 277 -6.80 12.91 13.72
CA HIS A 277 -6.22 11.85 14.56
C HIS A 277 -4.86 12.22 15.16
N PHE A 278 -4.08 13.07 14.47
CA PHE A 278 -2.81 13.61 14.97
C PHE A 278 -2.91 15.01 15.61
N LYS A 279 -4.05 15.35 16.21
CA LYS A 279 -4.29 16.69 16.77
C LYS A 279 -3.25 17.07 17.82
N ASP A 280 -2.91 16.16 18.73
CA ASP A 280 -2.05 16.46 19.87
C ASP A 280 -0.58 16.61 19.45
N GLU A 281 -0.12 15.81 18.49
CA GLU A 281 1.20 15.89 17.87
C GLU A 281 1.35 17.23 17.14
N ILE A 282 0.34 17.63 16.38
CA ILE A 282 0.29 18.91 15.69
C ILE A 282 0.34 20.08 16.68
N LEU A 283 -0.51 20.07 17.71
CA LEU A 283 -0.51 21.12 18.73
C LEU A 283 0.84 21.21 19.45
N THR A 284 1.51 20.08 19.63
CA THR A 284 2.85 20.05 20.20
C THR A 284 3.89 20.68 19.26
N MET A 285 3.84 20.40 17.97
CA MET A 285 4.70 21.09 16.98
C MET A 285 4.48 22.60 16.99
N MET A 286 3.22 23.04 17.06
CA MET A 286 2.86 24.45 17.15
C MET A 286 3.35 25.10 18.45
N LYS A 287 3.21 24.41 19.59
CA LYS A 287 3.73 24.85 20.89
C LYS A 287 5.24 25.13 20.83
N TRP A 288 5.98 24.29 20.11
CA TRP A 288 7.44 24.41 19.97
C TRP A 288 7.87 25.34 18.83
N LYS A 289 6.92 25.88 18.06
CA LYS A 289 7.17 26.78 16.93
C LYS A 289 8.20 26.19 15.95
N VAL A 290 7.98 24.93 15.59
CA VAL A 290 8.84 24.24 14.62
C VAL A 290 8.61 24.85 13.23
N ARG A 291 9.65 25.47 12.65
CA ARG A 291 9.58 26.14 11.35
C ARG A 291 9.16 25.14 10.27
N GLY A 292 8.29 25.58 9.37
CA GLY A 292 7.74 24.73 8.30
C GLY A 292 6.55 23.88 8.73
N LEU A 293 6.26 23.74 10.03
CA LEU A 293 5.03 23.15 10.57
C LEU A 293 4.14 24.21 11.25
N GLU A 294 4.23 25.45 10.79
CA GLU A 294 3.38 26.55 11.27
C GLU A 294 2.03 26.57 10.54
N PRO A 295 0.94 27.04 11.17
CA PRO A 295 -0.30 27.31 10.49
C PRO A 295 -0.12 28.29 9.31
N LYS A 296 -0.79 28.00 8.21
CA LYS A 296 -0.80 28.83 7.00
C LYS A 296 -2.11 29.62 6.95
N PHE A 297 -2.06 30.87 6.52
CA PHE A 297 -3.27 31.63 6.27
C PHE A 297 -4.02 31.05 5.06
N ASP A 298 -5.27 30.68 5.26
CA ASP A 298 -6.14 30.20 4.18
C ASP A 298 -7.04 31.33 3.69
N GLU A 299 -6.89 31.68 2.41
CA GLU A 299 -7.64 32.76 1.79
C GLU A 299 -9.14 32.50 1.67
N THR A 300 -9.55 31.23 1.63
CA THR A 300 -10.95 30.82 1.47
C THR A 300 -11.70 30.94 2.79
N THR A 301 -11.11 30.40 3.87
CA THR A 301 -11.71 30.41 5.21
C THR A 301 -11.35 31.66 6.01
N LYS A 302 -10.45 32.52 5.49
CA LYS A 302 -9.90 33.71 6.16
C LYS A 302 -9.40 33.41 7.57
N ALA A 303 -8.75 32.26 7.73
CA ALA A 303 -8.28 31.75 9.01
C ALA A 303 -6.92 31.06 8.86
N TYR A 304 -6.14 31.02 9.94
CA TYR A 304 -4.92 30.21 9.99
C TYR A 304 -5.28 28.74 10.20
N LEU A 305 -4.89 27.89 9.27
CA LEU A 305 -5.14 26.45 9.26
C LEU A 305 -3.80 25.70 9.27
N PHE A 306 -3.76 24.52 9.90
CA PHE A 306 -2.52 23.74 9.93
C PHE A 306 -2.24 23.02 8.61
N LYS A 307 -3.30 22.66 7.89
CA LYS A 307 -3.32 21.88 6.66
C LYS A 307 -2.65 20.50 6.82
N PRO A 308 -3.15 19.62 7.72
CA PRO A 308 -2.50 18.35 8.01
C PRO A 308 -2.38 17.43 6.78
N GLY A 309 -3.26 17.59 5.79
CA GLY A 309 -3.26 16.82 4.56
C GLY A 309 -2.32 17.32 3.46
N ASP A 310 -1.71 18.52 3.59
CA ASP A 310 -0.75 18.98 2.57
C ASP A 310 0.45 18.05 2.52
N VAL A 311 0.86 17.68 1.30
CA VAL A 311 2.08 16.91 1.06
C VAL A 311 3.31 17.71 1.48
N VAL A 312 4.27 17.03 2.12
CA VAL A 312 5.57 17.61 2.46
C VAL A 312 6.55 17.26 1.34
N SER A 313 7.09 18.29 0.68
CA SER A 313 8.19 18.11 -0.27
C SER A 313 9.52 17.82 0.44
N ARG A 314 10.50 17.26 -0.28
CA ARG A 314 11.84 17.00 0.27
C ARG A 314 12.54 18.28 0.74
N GLY A 315 12.32 19.41 0.05
CA GLY A 315 12.83 20.73 0.47
C GLY A 315 12.21 21.21 1.78
N GLU A 316 10.88 21.09 1.93
CA GLU A 316 10.20 21.41 3.19
C GLU A 316 10.62 20.49 4.33
N MET A 317 10.79 19.19 4.05
CA MET A 317 11.30 18.23 5.03
C MET A 317 12.68 18.64 5.54
N ALA A 318 13.60 19.02 4.63
CA ALA A 318 14.92 19.50 5.02
C ALA A 318 14.84 20.76 5.90
N PHE A 319 13.95 21.70 5.55
CA PHE A 319 13.73 22.93 6.30
C PHE A 319 13.22 22.68 7.72
N ILE A 320 12.25 21.77 7.88
CA ILE A 320 11.73 21.37 9.19
C ILE A 320 12.83 20.70 10.02
N LEU A 321 13.56 19.74 9.44
CA LEU A 321 14.61 19.01 10.15
C LEU A 321 15.78 19.90 10.56
N GLU A 322 16.14 20.91 9.76
CA GLU A 322 17.15 21.91 10.13
C GLU A 322 16.73 22.70 11.37
N ASP A 323 15.49 23.19 11.41
CA ASP A 323 14.98 23.90 12.58
C ASP A 323 14.99 23.04 13.84
N VAL A 324 14.58 21.78 13.70
CA VAL A 324 14.67 20.80 14.80
C VAL A 324 16.11 20.61 15.25
N LEU A 325 17.06 20.46 14.32
CA LEU A 325 18.49 20.32 14.62
C LEU A 325 19.03 21.54 15.38
N ILE A 326 18.74 22.76 14.90
CA ILE A 326 19.14 24.01 15.55
C ILE A 326 18.62 24.05 16.98
N LYS A 327 17.31 23.84 17.17
CA LYS A 327 16.69 23.90 18.51
C LYS A 327 17.23 22.82 19.45
N LEU A 328 17.58 21.65 18.93
CA LEU A 328 18.12 20.56 19.75
C LEU A 328 19.59 20.73 20.12
N THR A 329 20.38 21.39 19.27
CA THR A 329 21.83 21.59 19.50
C THR A 329 22.14 22.95 20.13
N GLY A 330 21.27 23.94 19.93
CA GLY A 330 21.53 25.34 20.25
C GLY A 330 22.52 26.02 19.30
N ASP A 331 22.90 25.37 18.19
CA ASP A 331 23.86 25.91 17.23
C ASP A 331 23.17 26.82 16.20
N GLU A 332 23.03 28.09 16.56
CA GLU A 332 22.44 29.13 15.70
C GLU A 332 23.24 29.36 14.40
N LYS A 333 24.50 28.95 14.33
CA LYS A 333 25.32 29.12 13.11
C LYS A 333 24.79 28.29 11.95
N LEU A 334 24.04 27.22 12.23
CA LEU A 334 23.44 26.39 11.19
C LEU A 334 22.45 27.18 10.33
N ALA A 335 21.73 28.17 10.90
CA ALA A 335 20.72 28.95 10.19
C ALA A 335 21.27 29.74 8.98
N THR A 336 22.59 29.95 8.93
CA THR A 336 23.27 30.71 7.87
C THR A 336 24.53 30.01 7.35
N ALA A 337 24.76 28.75 7.71
CA ALA A 337 26.01 28.03 7.47
C ALA A 337 26.46 28.00 6.01
N PHE A 338 25.52 28.05 5.06
CA PHE A 338 25.79 27.99 3.63
C PHE A 338 25.36 29.26 2.87
N PHE A 339 25.07 30.35 3.57
CA PHE A 339 24.76 31.62 2.93
C PHE A 339 25.97 32.18 2.18
N GLY A 340 25.74 32.77 1.01
CA GLY A 340 26.79 33.36 0.18
C GLY A 340 27.54 32.38 -0.73
N GLN A 341 27.18 31.10 -0.75
CA GLN A 341 27.72 30.16 -1.74
C GLN A 341 27.12 30.43 -3.13
N GLU A 342 27.99 30.50 -4.14
CA GLU A 342 27.57 30.77 -5.51
C GLU A 342 27.18 29.52 -6.30
N ARG A 343 27.61 28.33 -5.86
CA ARG A 343 27.41 27.06 -6.57
C ARG A 343 26.82 26.01 -5.66
N SER A 344 25.74 25.40 -6.14
CA SER A 344 25.11 24.26 -5.50
C SER A 344 25.76 22.94 -5.95
N PRO A 345 25.94 21.97 -5.04
CA PRO A 345 26.28 20.60 -5.42
C PRO A 345 25.11 19.85 -6.06
N PHE A 346 23.87 20.35 -5.93
CA PHE A 346 22.67 19.76 -6.53
C PHE A 346 22.15 20.65 -7.66
N PRO A 347 21.95 20.12 -8.88
CA PRO A 347 21.55 20.91 -10.04
C PRO A 347 20.12 21.49 -9.90
N ASP A 348 19.25 20.85 -9.14
CA ASP A 348 17.86 21.26 -8.90
C ASP A 348 17.70 22.20 -7.69
N VAL A 349 18.75 22.44 -6.91
CA VAL A 349 18.71 23.31 -5.71
C VAL A 349 19.49 24.58 -5.99
N LYS A 350 18.82 25.66 -6.39
CA LYS A 350 19.48 26.96 -6.61
C LYS A 350 19.95 27.58 -5.28
N PRO A 351 21.10 28.28 -5.22
CA PRO A 351 21.52 29.05 -4.03
C PRO A 351 20.50 30.09 -3.55
N THR A 352 19.64 30.58 -4.44
CA THR A 352 18.54 31.51 -4.12
C THR A 352 17.28 30.81 -3.60
N SER A 353 17.25 29.49 -3.55
CA SER A 353 16.11 28.73 -3.02
C SER A 353 15.95 28.99 -1.53
N PRO A 354 14.71 29.17 -1.02
CA PRO A 354 14.48 29.31 0.42
C PRO A 354 14.90 28.06 1.21
N PHE A 355 15.01 26.90 0.55
CA PHE A 355 15.43 25.65 1.19
C PHE A 355 16.93 25.36 1.05
N TYR A 356 17.70 26.17 0.32
CA TYR A 356 19.10 25.88 -0.02
C TYR A 356 19.96 25.54 1.20
N ASN A 357 19.92 26.41 2.22
CA ASN A 357 20.72 26.24 3.43
C ASN A 357 20.33 24.97 4.20
N ALA A 358 19.03 24.69 4.32
CA ALA A 358 18.52 23.51 4.99
C ALA A 358 18.89 22.22 4.26
N VAL A 359 18.76 22.19 2.93
CA VAL A 359 19.17 21.06 2.10
C VAL A 359 20.65 20.75 2.30
N LEU A 360 21.52 21.77 2.28
CA LEU A 360 22.95 21.57 2.51
C LEU A 360 23.27 21.15 3.95
N ASN A 361 22.59 21.71 4.95
CA ASN A 361 22.75 21.29 6.33
C ASN A 361 22.40 19.82 6.54
N MET A 362 21.29 19.36 5.96
CA MET A 362 20.82 17.98 6.12
C MET A 362 21.66 16.99 5.33
N THR A 363 22.12 17.35 4.12
CA THR A 363 22.91 16.44 3.28
C THR A 363 24.36 16.32 3.76
N THR A 364 25.03 17.42 4.11
CA THR A 364 26.41 17.38 4.63
C THR A 364 26.57 16.63 5.96
N ARG A 365 25.46 16.45 6.70
CA ARG A 365 25.41 15.67 7.96
C ARG A 365 24.89 14.25 7.76
N ASN A 366 24.64 13.84 6.52
CA ASN A 366 24.04 12.55 6.17
C ASN A 366 22.72 12.29 6.94
N ILE A 367 21.90 13.35 7.08
CA ILE A 367 20.53 13.25 7.59
C ILE A 367 19.57 12.98 6.43
N MET A 368 19.80 13.65 5.31
CA MET A 368 19.12 13.39 4.03
C MET A 368 20.16 13.08 2.94
N GLU A 369 19.74 12.43 1.87
CA GLU A 369 20.61 11.99 0.76
C GLU A 369 20.05 12.46 -0.58
N GLY A 370 20.92 12.81 -1.52
CA GLY A 370 20.54 13.04 -2.91
C GLY A 370 20.42 11.74 -3.70
N GLU A 371 20.01 11.84 -4.96
CA GLU A 371 19.91 10.71 -5.87
C GLU A 371 21.20 10.46 -6.66
N LEU A 372 21.29 9.27 -7.26
CA LEU A 372 22.39 8.92 -8.17
C LEU A 372 22.45 9.82 -9.41
N SER A 373 21.34 10.47 -9.79
CA SER A 373 21.32 11.49 -10.85
C SER A 373 22.09 12.77 -10.47
N GLY A 374 22.44 12.94 -9.18
CA GLY A 374 23.00 14.16 -8.63
C GLY A 374 21.94 15.16 -8.16
N GLU A 375 20.66 14.91 -8.38
CA GLU A 375 19.55 15.77 -7.92
C GLU A 375 19.20 15.51 -6.46
N PHE A 376 18.69 16.55 -5.78
CA PHE A 376 18.11 16.42 -4.45
C PHE A 376 16.59 16.12 -4.48
N ARG A 377 15.93 16.35 -5.62
CA ARG A 377 14.47 16.25 -5.80
C ARG A 377 13.69 17.21 -4.90
N ILE A 378 14.13 18.47 -4.86
CA ILE A 378 13.68 19.48 -3.89
C ILE A 378 12.17 19.69 -3.82
N SER A 379 11.48 19.66 -4.96
CA SER A 379 10.04 19.89 -5.07
C SER A 379 9.21 18.61 -5.05
N GLU A 380 9.86 17.45 -5.10
CA GLU A 380 9.15 16.18 -5.07
C GLU A 380 8.65 15.85 -3.65
N PRO A 381 7.54 15.12 -3.53
CA PRO A 381 7.08 14.59 -2.26
C PRO A 381 8.15 13.75 -1.57
N ALA A 382 8.30 13.91 -0.26
CA ALA A 382 9.02 12.95 0.55
C ALA A 382 8.15 11.70 0.75
N ASP A 383 8.72 10.51 0.50
CA ASP A 383 8.05 9.26 0.83
C ASP A 383 8.25 8.87 2.30
N GLY A 384 7.42 7.95 2.78
CA GLY A 384 7.40 7.56 4.20
C GLY A 384 8.70 6.92 4.69
N ALA A 385 9.31 6.07 3.87
CA ALA A 385 10.55 5.40 4.21
C ALA A 385 11.70 6.42 4.34
N GLU A 386 11.74 7.39 3.45
CA GLU A 386 12.70 8.49 3.51
C GLU A 386 12.50 9.37 4.74
N ALA A 387 11.26 9.75 5.06
CA ALA A 387 10.95 10.56 6.23
C ALA A 387 11.40 9.88 7.53
N ILE A 388 11.13 8.57 7.68
CA ILE A 388 11.57 7.79 8.84
C ILE A 388 13.09 7.71 8.91
N LEU A 389 13.75 7.47 7.77
CA LEU A 389 15.20 7.44 7.70
C LEU A 389 15.79 8.77 8.16
N ALA A 390 15.27 9.90 7.64
CA ALA A 390 15.77 11.22 7.97
C ALA A 390 15.59 11.56 9.46
N VAL A 391 14.41 11.26 10.03
CA VAL A 391 14.14 11.45 11.46
C VAL A 391 15.08 10.60 12.32
N ARG A 392 15.31 9.34 11.92
CA ARG A 392 16.28 8.46 12.60
C ARG A 392 17.70 9.02 12.53
N MET A 393 18.16 9.41 11.34
CA MET A 393 19.51 9.94 11.15
C MET A 393 19.71 11.22 11.94
N LEU A 394 18.72 12.11 11.97
CA LEU A 394 18.73 13.30 12.80
C LEU A 394 18.94 12.94 14.28
N ARG A 395 18.12 12.02 14.81
CA ARG A 395 18.24 11.54 16.20
C ARG A 395 19.63 10.96 16.51
N GLN A 396 20.23 10.21 15.58
CA GLN A 396 21.58 9.68 15.75
C GLN A 396 22.63 10.79 15.78
N ARG A 397 22.52 11.82 14.93
CA ARG A 397 23.47 12.93 14.88
C ARG A 397 23.42 13.79 16.14
N ILE A 398 22.25 13.96 16.75
CA ILE A 398 22.12 14.73 17.98
C ILE A 398 22.78 14.02 19.17
N ASN A 399 22.79 12.69 19.22
CA ASN A 399 23.42 11.94 20.32
C ASN A 399 24.96 11.89 20.24
N ILE A 400 25.55 12.39 19.15
CA ILE A 400 27.02 12.44 18.98
C ILE A 400 27.59 13.75 19.55
N TYR A 401 26.75 14.74 19.81
CA TYR A 401 27.07 16.01 20.47
C TYR A 401 26.48 16.05 21.88
#